data_AF-A0A410G056-F1
#
_entry.id   AF-A0A410G056-F1
#
_cell.length_a   1.000
_cell.length_b   1.000
_cell.length_c   1.000
_cell.angle_alpha   90.00
_cell.angle_beta   90.00
_cell.angle_gamma   90.00
#
_symmetry.space_group_name_H-M   'P 1'
#
loop_
_entity.id
_entity.type
_entity.pdbx_description
1 polymer ?
#
loop_
_entity_poly.entity_id
_entity_poly.type
_entity_poly.pdbx_seq_one_letter_code
_entity_poly.pdbx_strand_id
1 'polypeptide(L)'
;MKALLFLLGALSITPNFYSQVGIGITTPSPASMLEVSSTSDEGDTYAGFMPPRVPDILARDAILASTTDVGLLVYVENLGCLQLWNGSGWESVHCINTVGFANLYQNFDLNTTWGYSSDVPFFDNGTRSFFGITDNSRGGFSHITTLTNNFLGINDLNDPEHGNGTAQFATITFTTIDLSLAPNGATISFDYEFYRFDGGDKAYYTIILDGIAQPEVTLIEGSGNLSLSGSVLEIIPPGTISASLRIRIKQDGADDYAGFDNFAIVAN
;
A
#
# COMPACT_ATOMS: atom_id res chain seq x y z
N MET A 1 -11.54 -54.59 -60.18
CA MET A 1 -11.56 -53.12 -60.42
C MET A 1 -12.15 -52.32 -59.26
N LYS A 2 -13.34 -52.64 -58.72
CA LYS A 2 -13.95 -51.88 -57.60
C LYS A 2 -13.08 -51.82 -56.32
N ALA A 3 -12.43 -52.93 -55.94
CA ALA A 3 -11.52 -52.96 -54.79
C ALA A 3 -10.25 -52.12 -54.98
N LEU A 4 -9.76 -52.00 -56.23
CA LEU A 4 -8.56 -51.22 -56.55
C LEU A 4 -8.84 -49.71 -56.53
N LEU A 5 -10.03 -49.30 -56.98
CA LEU A 5 -10.50 -47.91 -56.86
C LEU A 5 -10.75 -47.50 -55.41
N PHE A 6 -11.21 -48.43 -54.57
CA PHE A 6 -11.37 -48.17 -53.13
C PHE A 6 -10.03 -47.98 -52.43
N LEU A 7 -9.01 -48.75 -52.82
CA LEU A 7 -7.64 -48.60 -52.30
C LEU A 7 -6.97 -47.30 -52.76
N LEU A 8 -7.15 -46.88 -54.02
CA LEU A 8 -6.62 -45.60 -54.52
C LEU A 8 -7.33 -44.39 -53.90
N GLY A 9 -8.63 -44.49 -53.62
CA GLY A 9 -9.39 -43.47 -52.89
C GLY A 9 -8.97 -43.35 -51.42
N ALA A 10 -8.59 -44.46 -50.78
CA ALA A 10 -8.07 -44.45 -49.41
C ALA A 10 -6.63 -43.89 -49.31
N LEU A 11 -5.80 -44.07 -50.35
CA LEU A 11 -4.43 -43.53 -50.40
C LEU A 11 -4.35 -42.02 -50.71
N SER A 12 -5.45 -41.38 -51.14
CA SER A 12 -5.50 -39.95 -51.48
C SER A 12 -5.88 -39.05 -50.30
N ILE A 13 -6.10 -39.63 -49.11
CA ILE A 13 -6.32 -38.89 -47.88
C ILE A 13 -4.97 -38.81 -47.17
N THR A 14 -4.21 -37.74 -47.39
CA THR A 14 -3.05 -37.40 -46.55
C THR A 14 -3.55 -36.55 -45.39
N PRO A 15 -3.84 -37.11 -44.20
CA PRO A 15 -4.11 -36.28 -43.03
C PRO A 15 -2.85 -35.47 -42.72
N ASN A 16 -2.99 -34.14 -42.71
CA ASN A 16 -1.96 -33.26 -42.14
C ASN A 16 -1.97 -33.49 -40.62
N PHE A 17 -1.07 -34.35 -40.14
CA PHE A 17 -0.84 -34.49 -38.71
C PHE A 17 -0.02 -33.29 -38.24
N TYR A 18 -0.67 -32.37 -37.51
CA TYR A 18 0.01 -31.28 -36.83
C TYR A 18 0.66 -31.82 -35.54
N SER A 19 1.93 -31.52 -35.33
CA SER A 19 2.71 -31.87 -34.12
C SER A 19 2.49 -30.87 -32.98
N GLN A 20 1.23 -30.55 -32.70
CA GLN A 20 0.84 -29.60 -31.66
C GLN A 20 0.78 -30.28 -30.29
N VAL A 21 1.37 -29.65 -29.28
CA VAL A 21 1.33 -30.13 -27.90
C VAL A 21 0.26 -29.37 -27.13
N GLY A 22 -0.74 -30.09 -26.62
CA GLY A 22 -1.72 -29.55 -25.69
C GLY A 22 -1.48 -30.07 -24.28
N ILE A 23 -1.49 -29.19 -23.29
CA ILE A 23 -1.53 -29.55 -21.86
C ILE A 23 -2.87 -29.07 -21.30
N GLY A 24 -3.70 -29.98 -20.82
CA GLY A 24 -5.06 -29.66 -20.35
C GLY A 24 -6.07 -29.36 -21.46
N ILE A 25 -5.72 -29.55 -22.74
CA ILE A 25 -6.59 -29.33 -23.90
C ILE A 25 -6.41 -30.45 -24.93
N THR A 26 -7.51 -30.92 -25.53
CA THR A 26 -7.51 -32.02 -26.52
C THR A 26 -7.50 -31.53 -27.97
N THR A 27 -7.82 -30.25 -28.19
CA THR A 27 -7.87 -29.61 -29.51
C THR A 27 -7.11 -28.28 -29.49
N PRO A 28 -5.78 -28.30 -29.28
CA PRO A 28 -4.99 -27.07 -29.27
C PRO A 28 -5.09 -26.35 -30.61
N SER A 29 -4.93 -25.03 -30.57
CA SER A 29 -4.97 -24.14 -31.72
C SER A 29 -3.99 -24.62 -32.80
N PRO A 30 -4.41 -24.73 -34.07
CA PRO A 30 -3.51 -25.06 -35.18
C PRO A 30 -2.37 -24.05 -35.38
N ALA A 31 -2.46 -22.87 -34.78
CA ALA A 31 -1.42 -21.85 -34.78
C ALA A 31 -0.41 -21.99 -33.62
N SER A 32 -0.64 -22.91 -32.69
CA SER A 32 0.21 -23.10 -31.50
C SER A 32 1.14 -24.29 -31.68
N MET A 33 2.40 -24.14 -31.24
CA MET A 33 3.31 -25.28 -31.07
C MET A 33 3.09 -25.96 -29.71
N LEU A 34 2.76 -25.15 -28.68
CA LEU A 34 2.38 -25.56 -27.34
C LEU A 34 1.21 -24.68 -26.88
N GLU A 35 0.14 -25.30 -26.40
CA GLU A 35 -0.96 -24.62 -25.73
C GLU A 35 -1.17 -25.26 -24.35
N VAL A 36 -1.21 -24.40 -23.31
CA VAL A 36 -1.47 -24.81 -21.94
C VAL A 36 -2.81 -24.20 -21.52
N SER A 37 -3.81 -25.06 -21.36
CA SER A 37 -5.11 -24.64 -20.84
C SER A 37 -5.05 -24.45 -19.34
N SER A 38 -5.73 -23.43 -18.84
CA SER A 38 -5.88 -23.21 -17.40
C SER A 38 -6.87 -24.19 -16.75
N THR A 39 -7.68 -24.91 -17.52
CA THR A 39 -8.66 -25.91 -17.02
C THR A 39 -8.71 -27.13 -17.93
N SER A 40 -8.99 -28.31 -17.38
CA SER A 40 -9.28 -29.53 -18.14
C SER A 40 -10.71 -30.05 -17.96
N ASP A 41 -11.52 -29.37 -17.16
CA ASP A 41 -12.86 -29.76 -16.72
C ASP A 41 -13.89 -28.67 -17.02
N GLU A 42 -13.72 -27.99 -18.16
CA GLU A 42 -14.65 -26.97 -18.65
C GLU A 42 -14.83 -25.76 -17.71
N GLY A 43 -13.86 -25.51 -16.82
CA GLY A 43 -13.80 -24.33 -15.95
C GLY A 43 -14.21 -24.57 -14.50
N ASP A 44 -14.44 -25.83 -14.09
CA ASP A 44 -14.69 -26.16 -12.68
C ASP A 44 -13.44 -25.94 -11.82
N THR A 45 -12.25 -26.23 -12.35
CA THR A 45 -10.97 -25.95 -11.68
C THR A 45 -9.96 -25.27 -12.59
N TYR A 46 -9.15 -24.38 -12.00
CA TYR A 46 -8.10 -23.64 -12.70
C TYR A 46 -6.71 -23.93 -12.15
N ALA A 47 -5.72 -24.08 -13.04
CA ALA A 47 -4.30 -24.25 -12.76
C ALA A 47 -3.45 -23.17 -13.45
N GLY A 48 -2.26 -22.92 -12.91
CA GLY A 48 -1.28 -21.98 -13.47
C GLY A 48 -0.09 -22.68 -14.13
N PHE A 49 0.71 -21.91 -14.88
CA PHE A 49 1.98 -22.39 -15.42
C PHE A 49 3.12 -22.08 -14.44
N MET A 50 3.81 -23.12 -13.99
CA MET A 50 5.04 -22.97 -13.20
C MET A 50 6.24 -23.01 -14.16
N PRO A 51 6.99 -21.90 -14.35
CA PRO A 51 8.19 -21.93 -15.18
C PRO A 51 9.27 -22.83 -14.54
N PRO A 52 10.27 -23.29 -15.31
CA PRO A 52 11.43 -23.97 -14.75
C PRO A 52 12.08 -23.13 -13.65
N ARG A 53 12.44 -23.77 -12.53
CA ARG A 53 13.03 -23.10 -11.36
C ARG A 53 14.46 -23.55 -11.14
N VAL A 54 15.32 -22.63 -10.73
CA VAL A 54 16.68 -22.90 -10.26
C VAL A 54 16.87 -22.25 -8.89
N PRO A 55 17.59 -22.91 -7.96
CA PRO A 55 17.69 -22.42 -6.59
C PRO A 55 18.44 -21.09 -6.50
N ASP A 56 19.48 -20.90 -7.32
CA ASP A 56 20.33 -19.72 -7.26
C ASP A 56 20.95 -19.32 -8.61
N ILE A 57 21.68 -18.22 -8.60
CA ILE A 57 22.41 -17.67 -9.75
C ILE A 57 23.45 -18.67 -10.28
N LEU A 58 24.12 -19.44 -9.42
CA LEU A 58 25.11 -20.42 -9.86
C LEU A 58 24.45 -21.56 -10.64
N ALA A 59 23.30 -22.04 -10.17
CA ALA A 59 22.51 -23.04 -10.86
C ALA A 59 21.93 -22.51 -12.18
N ARG A 60 21.52 -21.24 -12.24
CA ARG A 60 21.14 -20.57 -13.48
C ARG A 60 22.31 -20.50 -14.47
N ASP A 61 23.50 -20.11 -14.01
CA ASP A 61 24.69 -19.98 -14.86
C ASP A 61 25.27 -21.32 -15.31
N ALA A 62 24.90 -22.41 -14.65
CA ALA A 62 25.18 -23.76 -15.12
C ALA A 62 24.32 -24.16 -16.34
N ILE A 63 23.26 -23.40 -16.66
CA ILE A 63 22.51 -23.58 -17.91
C ILE A 63 23.39 -23.07 -19.06
N LEU A 64 23.88 -23.99 -19.90
CA LEU A 64 24.74 -23.71 -21.05
C LEU A 64 23.97 -23.06 -22.22
N ALA A 65 23.34 -21.92 -21.98
CA ALA A 65 22.60 -21.16 -22.99
C ALA A 65 23.57 -20.51 -23.99
N SER A 66 23.19 -20.56 -25.26
CA SER A 66 23.94 -20.03 -26.40
C SER A 66 23.17 -18.89 -27.07
N THR A 67 23.74 -18.27 -28.10
CA THR A 67 23.07 -17.24 -28.91
C THR A 67 21.82 -17.75 -29.63
N THR A 68 21.60 -19.08 -29.70
CA THR A 68 20.41 -19.67 -30.33
C THR A 68 19.25 -19.93 -29.35
N ASP A 69 19.48 -19.81 -28.04
CA ASP A 69 18.50 -20.11 -26.98
C ASP A 69 17.73 -18.86 -26.53
N VAL A 70 17.65 -17.82 -27.37
CA VAL A 70 16.94 -16.57 -27.08
C VAL A 70 15.48 -16.87 -26.74
N GLY A 71 15.00 -16.32 -25.62
CA GLY A 71 13.65 -16.56 -25.12
C GLY A 71 13.54 -17.69 -24.09
N LEU A 72 14.66 -18.35 -23.72
CA LEU A 72 14.68 -19.30 -22.62
C LEU A 72 14.29 -18.61 -21.31
N LEU A 73 13.30 -19.16 -20.61
CA LEU A 73 12.77 -18.62 -19.36
C LEU A 73 13.16 -19.50 -18.16
N VAL A 74 13.54 -18.87 -17.06
CA VAL A 74 13.81 -19.52 -15.79
C VAL A 74 13.43 -18.63 -14.62
N TYR A 75 12.90 -19.20 -13.55
CA TYR A 75 12.69 -18.50 -12.29
C TYR A 75 13.82 -18.83 -11.31
N VAL A 76 14.57 -17.81 -10.88
CA VAL A 76 15.70 -17.95 -9.97
C VAL A 76 15.22 -17.69 -8.55
N GLU A 77 15.14 -18.75 -7.73
CA GLU A 77 14.43 -18.72 -6.44
C GLU A 77 15.09 -17.78 -5.42
N ASN A 78 16.41 -17.81 -5.27
CA ASN A 78 17.11 -16.93 -4.32
C ASN A 78 17.09 -15.45 -4.73
N LEU A 79 16.88 -15.16 -6.01
CA LEU A 79 16.78 -13.80 -6.55
C LEU A 79 15.33 -13.33 -6.57
N GLY A 80 14.37 -14.26 -6.53
CA GLY A 80 12.95 -13.99 -6.64
C GLY A 80 12.53 -13.53 -8.04
N CYS A 81 13.29 -13.83 -9.10
CA CYS A 81 13.04 -13.25 -10.43
C CYS A 81 12.76 -14.29 -11.51
N LEU A 82 11.77 -14.01 -12.35
CA LEU A 82 11.63 -14.59 -13.68
C LEU A 82 12.65 -13.91 -14.61
N GLN A 83 13.58 -14.69 -15.15
CA GLN A 83 14.61 -14.25 -16.07
C GLN A 83 14.43 -14.87 -17.45
N LEU A 84 14.81 -14.11 -18.47
CA LEU A 84 14.84 -14.51 -19.87
C LEU A 84 16.28 -14.45 -20.39
N TRP A 85 16.67 -15.38 -21.24
CA TRP A 85 17.93 -15.31 -21.96
C TRP A 85 17.76 -14.47 -23.24
N ASN A 86 18.54 -13.41 -23.37
CA ASN A 86 18.47 -12.50 -24.53
C ASN A 86 19.50 -12.79 -25.64
N GLY A 87 20.22 -13.92 -25.54
CA GLY A 87 21.27 -14.31 -26.49
C GLY A 87 22.68 -13.88 -26.08
N SER A 88 22.82 -13.02 -25.08
CA SER A 88 24.11 -12.57 -24.54
C SER A 88 24.21 -12.68 -23.02
N GLY A 89 23.09 -12.58 -22.32
CA GLY A 89 22.99 -12.68 -20.88
C GLY A 89 21.56 -12.94 -20.42
N TRP A 90 21.41 -13.15 -19.11
CA TRP A 90 20.12 -13.25 -18.44
C TRP A 90 19.60 -11.85 -18.10
N GLU A 91 18.37 -11.55 -18.49
CA GLU A 91 17.65 -10.33 -18.12
C GLU A 91 16.44 -10.66 -17.24
N SER A 92 16.16 -9.80 -16.25
CA SER A 92 14.97 -9.97 -15.42
C SER A 92 13.73 -9.42 -16.13
N VAL A 93 12.75 -10.29 -16.35
CA VAL A 93 11.42 -9.90 -16.88
C VAL A 93 10.58 -9.33 -15.75
N HIS A 94 10.58 -9.99 -14.59
CA HIS A 94 9.89 -9.54 -13.38
C HIS A 94 10.53 -10.20 -12.15
N CYS A 95 10.51 -9.49 -11.02
CA CYS A 95 10.93 -10.00 -9.73
C CYS A 95 9.79 -9.88 -8.74
N ILE A 96 9.59 -10.93 -7.94
CA ILE A 96 8.62 -10.93 -6.85
C ILE A 96 8.98 -9.78 -5.90
N ASN A 97 8.07 -8.83 -5.84
CA ASN A 97 8.02 -7.76 -4.86
C ASN A 97 7.13 -8.19 -3.70
N THR A 98 7.54 -9.23 -2.97
CA THR A 98 6.99 -9.43 -1.62
C THR A 98 7.48 -8.24 -0.80
N VAL A 99 6.64 -7.22 -0.70
CA VAL A 99 6.80 -6.12 0.26
C VAL A 99 6.83 -6.79 1.63
N GLY A 100 8.04 -6.95 2.17
CA GLY A 100 8.23 -7.30 3.58
C GLY A 100 7.82 -6.15 4.51
N PHE A 101 7.33 -5.06 3.93
CA PHE A 101 6.71 -3.95 4.62
C PHE A 101 5.28 -4.29 5.06
N ALA A 102 5.04 -4.26 6.36
CA ALA A 102 3.68 -4.33 6.89
C ALA A 102 3.05 -2.94 6.84
N ASN A 103 1.91 -2.79 6.16
CA ASN A 103 1.12 -1.57 6.21
C ASN A 103 0.70 -1.30 7.66
N LEU A 104 0.94 -0.09 8.14
CA LEU A 104 0.63 0.29 9.52
C LEU A 104 -0.49 1.32 9.53
N TYR A 105 -1.38 1.16 10.50
CA TYR A 105 -2.58 1.97 10.64
C TYR A 105 -2.74 2.44 12.08
N GLN A 106 -3.28 3.65 12.24
CA GLN A 106 -3.76 4.22 13.49
C GLN A 106 -5.03 5.02 13.21
N ASN A 107 -6.17 4.41 13.50
CA ASN A 107 -7.49 5.01 13.41
C ASN A 107 -8.18 5.08 14.78
N PHE A 108 -7.41 4.97 15.87
CA PHE A 108 -7.85 5.04 17.27
C PHE A 108 -8.98 4.07 17.70
N ASP A 109 -9.32 3.12 16.83
CA ASP A 109 -10.22 2.01 17.07
C ASP A 109 -9.42 0.77 17.55
N LEU A 110 -9.99 -0.43 17.39
CA LEU A 110 -9.35 -1.69 17.79
C LEU A 110 -8.31 -2.17 16.76
N ASN A 111 -7.24 -2.80 17.26
CA ASN A 111 -6.17 -3.47 16.47
C ASN A 111 -5.31 -2.55 15.57
N THR A 112 -5.01 -1.33 16.00
CA THR A 112 -4.05 -0.44 15.32
C THR A 112 -2.60 -0.86 15.54
N THR A 113 -1.74 -0.66 14.54
CA THR A 113 -0.33 -1.10 14.55
C THR A 113 0.68 0.05 14.49
N TRP A 114 0.28 1.26 14.11
CA TRP A 114 1.16 2.42 14.11
C TRP A 114 1.13 3.14 15.47
N GLY A 115 2.23 3.05 16.22
CA GLY A 115 2.36 3.72 17.50
C GLY A 115 2.55 5.24 17.37
N TYR A 116 2.22 5.96 18.44
CA TYR A 116 2.41 7.41 18.55
C TYR A 116 2.69 7.83 20.00
N SER A 117 3.18 9.05 20.19
CA SER A 117 3.31 9.72 21.48
C SER A 117 2.81 11.15 21.40
N SER A 118 2.45 11.73 22.55
CA SER A 118 2.14 13.15 22.70
C SER A 118 3.09 13.82 23.67
N ASP A 119 3.47 15.07 23.40
CA ASP A 119 4.25 15.92 24.33
C ASP A 119 3.38 16.53 25.45
N VAL A 120 2.06 16.61 25.23
CA VAL A 120 1.07 17.02 26.22
C VAL A 120 0.31 15.77 26.68
N PRO A 121 0.24 15.47 27.98
CA PRO A 121 -0.57 14.35 28.47
C PRO A 121 -2.03 14.53 28.06
N PHE A 122 -2.69 13.43 27.68
CA PHE A 122 -4.13 13.45 27.43
C PHE A 122 -4.91 13.80 28.70
N PHE A 123 -5.97 14.58 28.54
CA PHE A 123 -6.81 15.06 29.64
C PHE A 123 -8.27 15.18 29.20
N ASP A 124 -9.15 15.12 30.20
CA ASP A 124 -10.59 15.26 30.06
C ASP A 124 -11.10 16.07 31.25
N ASN A 125 -11.47 17.32 31.01
CA ASN A 125 -12.06 18.21 32.02
C ASN A 125 -13.58 18.39 31.79
N GLY A 126 -14.24 17.35 31.25
CA GLY A 126 -15.68 17.31 31.01
C GLY A 126 -16.09 18.13 29.79
N THR A 127 -16.91 19.15 30.00
CA THR A 127 -17.45 20.03 28.95
C THR A 127 -16.62 21.29 28.73
N ARG A 128 -15.45 21.40 29.37
CA ARG A 128 -14.60 22.61 29.31
C ARG A 128 -13.49 22.46 28.30
N SER A 129 -12.73 21.38 28.43
CA SER A 129 -11.56 21.12 27.61
C SER A 129 -11.32 19.62 27.51
N PHE A 130 -10.69 19.20 26.42
CA PHE A 130 -10.43 17.82 26.10
C PHE A 130 -9.23 17.68 25.15
N PHE A 131 -8.36 16.73 25.46
CA PHE A 131 -7.32 16.28 24.53
C PHE A 131 -7.11 14.78 24.68
N GLY A 132 -7.46 14.00 23.67
CA GLY A 132 -7.32 12.54 23.72
C GLY A 132 -8.22 11.82 22.72
N ILE A 133 -8.47 10.54 22.94
CA ILE A 133 -9.29 9.71 22.04
C ILE A 133 -10.77 9.84 22.41
N THR A 134 -11.60 10.17 21.43
CA THR A 134 -13.04 10.39 21.60
C THR A 134 -13.82 10.04 20.33
N ASP A 135 -15.13 10.26 20.33
CA ASP A 135 -16.02 10.05 19.20
C ASP A 135 -17.01 11.22 19.06
N ASN A 136 -17.82 11.19 18.00
CA ASN A 136 -18.81 12.24 17.73
C ASN A 136 -20.04 12.20 18.66
N SER A 137 -20.15 11.22 19.56
CA SER A 137 -21.23 11.16 20.55
C SER A 137 -20.91 12.01 21.78
N ARG A 138 -19.65 12.45 21.94
CA ARG A 138 -19.19 13.21 23.10
C ARG A 138 -19.37 14.72 22.93
N GLY A 139 -20.47 15.25 23.47
CA GLY A 139 -20.64 16.70 23.67
C GLY A 139 -20.46 17.50 22.37
N GLY A 140 -19.55 18.48 22.39
CA GLY A 140 -19.29 19.34 21.23
C GLY A 140 -18.56 18.65 20.06
N PHE A 141 -18.00 17.45 20.26
CA PHE A 141 -17.45 16.64 19.16
C PHE A 141 -18.53 16.12 18.20
N SER A 142 -19.81 16.30 18.49
CA SER A 142 -20.90 16.10 17.52
C SER A 142 -20.81 17.01 16.29
N HIS A 143 -19.98 18.05 16.33
CA HIS A 143 -19.63 18.88 15.18
C HIS A 143 -18.53 18.28 14.29
N ILE A 144 -17.83 17.25 14.75
CA ILE A 144 -16.90 16.45 13.95
C ILE A 144 -17.71 15.34 13.29
N THR A 145 -18.07 15.54 12.03
CA THR A 145 -19.08 14.74 11.32
C THR A 145 -18.52 13.84 10.22
N THR A 146 -17.29 14.10 9.79
CA THR A 146 -16.62 13.36 8.71
C THR A 146 -15.77 12.20 9.22
N LEU A 147 -15.40 12.23 10.50
CA LEU A 147 -14.68 11.14 11.17
C LEU A 147 -15.67 10.18 11.83
N THR A 148 -15.33 8.89 11.84
CA THR A 148 -16.23 7.82 12.30
C THR A 148 -15.61 7.03 13.43
N ASN A 149 -16.42 6.56 14.39
CA ASN A 149 -15.95 5.87 15.58
C ASN A 149 -14.98 6.74 16.39
N ASN A 150 -13.88 6.15 16.89
CA ASN A 150 -12.91 6.84 17.70
C ASN A 150 -11.92 7.63 16.83
N PHE A 151 -11.63 8.86 17.23
CA PHE A 151 -10.62 9.72 16.64
C PHE A 151 -9.85 10.48 17.72
N LEU A 152 -8.72 11.08 17.36
CA LEU A 152 -8.02 12.03 18.24
C LEU A 152 -8.79 13.35 18.25
N GLY A 153 -9.45 13.66 19.37
CA GLY A 153 -10.21 14.87 19.60
C GLY A 153 -9.45 15.93 20.40
N ILE A 154 -9.64 17.19 20.02
CA ILE A 154 -9.04 18.36 20.66
C ILE A 154 -10.12 19.43 20.86
N ASN A 155 -10.20 19.99 22.07
CA ASN A 155 -11.02 21.14 22.46
C ASN A 155 -10.35 21.87 23.63
N ASP A 156 -10.16 23.16 23.48
CA ASP A 156 -9.55 24.09 24.44
C ASP A 156 -8.23 23.57 25.05
N LEU A 157 -7.15 23.50 24.26
CA LEU A 157 -5.85 22.98 24.76
C LEU A 157 -5.28 23.82 25.89
N ASN A 158 -5.61 25.11 25.95
CA ASN A 158 -5.08 26.03 26.94
C ASN A 158 -6.03 26.18 28.13
N ASP A 159 -5.99 25.21 29.06
CA ASP A 159 -6.84 25.21 30.27
C ASP A 159 -6.02 25.40 31.56
N PRO A 160 -5.51 26.62 31.83
CA PRO A 160 -4.71 26.91 33.01
C PRO A 160 -5.51 26.76 34.32
N GLU A 161 -6.84 26.82 34.28
CA GLU A 161 -7.71 26.70 35.46
C GLU A 161 -7.68 25.30 36.08
N HIS A 162 -7.41 24.26 35.29
CA HIS A 162 -7.37 22.86 35.75
C HIS A 162 -5.96 22.26 35.74
N GLY A 163 -4.94 23.07 35.39
CA GLY A 163 -3.53 22.71 35.51
C GLY A 163 -3.01 21.70 34.47
N ASN A 164 -3.79 21.46 33.40
CA ASN A 164 -3.47 20.55 32.30
C ASN A 164 -3.33 21.36 30.99
N GLY A 165 -2.93 20.69 29.90
CA GLY A 165 -2.89 21.32 28.58
C GLY A 165 -1.70 22.25 28.33
N THR A 166 -1.82 23.14 27.36
CA THR A 166 -0.76 24.06 26.90
C THR A 166 -1.33 25.26 26.13
N ALA A 167 -0.73 26.44 26.31
CA ALA A 167 -0.97 27.61 25.45
C ALA A 167 -0.15 27.57 24.13
N GLN A 168 0.77 26.61 24.02
CA GLN A 168 1.59 26.37 22.83
C GLN A 168 0.98 25.27 21.98
N PHE A 169 1.73 24.74 21.01
CA PHE A 169 1.30 23.56 20.27
C PHE A 169 1.35 22.32 21.15
N ALA A 170 0.31 21.50 21.09
CA ALA A 170 0.38 20.08 21.38
C ALA A 170 0.89 19.36 20.12
N THR A 171 1.80 18.41 20.31
CA THR A 171 2.45 17.64 19.26
C THR A 171 2.13 16.16 19.41
N ILE A 172 1.61 15.55 18.36
CA ILE A 172 1.56 14.09 18.20
C ILE A 172 2.70 13.68 17.29
N THR A 173 3.54 12.74 17.75
CA THR A 173 4.62 12.17 16.95
C THR A 173 4.36 10.68 16.76
N PHE A 174 4.21 10.25 15.51
CA PHE A 174 4.10 8.85 15.15
C PHE A 174 5.47 8.17 15.18
N THR A 175 5.48 6.89 15.56
CA THR A 175 6.70 6.08 15.61
C THR A 175 7.37 6.06 14.24
N THR A 176 8.69 6.21 14.20
CA THR A 176 9.48 6.07 12.97
C THR A 176 9.43 4.65 12.45
N ILE A 177 9.10 4.52 11.17
CA ILE A 177 8.92 3.25 10.48
C ILE A 177 10.09 3.01 9.54
N ASP A 178 10.58 1.77 9.53
CA ASP A 178 11.59 1.29 8.58
C ASP A 178 10.94 0.98 7.23
N LEU A 179 11.43 1.63 6.18
CA LEU A 179 11.00 1.51 4.79
C LEU A 179 12.02 0.75 3.93
N SER A 180 13.05 0.14 4.53
CA SER A 180 14.05 -0.66 3.80
C SER A 180 13.46 -1.81 2.97
N LEU A 181 12.26 -2.28 3.33
CA LEU A 181 11.51 -3.32 2.62
C LEU A 181 10.39 -2.77 1.72
N ALA A 182 10.35 -1.45 1.48
CA ALA A 182 9.42 -0.76 0.59
C ALA A 182 10.20 -0.10 -0.58
N PRO A 183 10.68 -0.89 -1.57
CA PRO A 183 11.62 -0.40 -2.59
C PRO A 183 11.02 0.66 -3.53
N ASN A 184 9.69 0.72 -3.66
CA ASN A 184 8.97 1.73 -4.45
C ASN A 184 8.55 2.96 -3.62
N GLY A 185 9.02 3.06 -2.37
CA GLY A 185 8.58 4.06 -1.42
C GLY A 185 7.26 3.67 -0.74
N ALA A 186 6.63 4.65 -0.11
CA ALA A 186 5.39 4.47 0.65
C ALA A 186 4.47 5.68 0.45
N THR A 187 3.26 5.60 1.00
CA THR A 187 2.32 6.71 1.09
C THR A 187 1.92 6.88 2.55
N ILE A 188 2.01 8.11 3.07
CA ILE A 188 1.44 8.49 4.37
C ILE A 188 0.10 9.19 4.11
N SER A 189 -0.95 8.80 4.83
CA SER A 189 -2.26 9.43 4.73
C SER A 189 -2.94 9.57 6.09
N PHE A 190 -3.85 10.54 6.21
CA PHE A 190 -4.74 10.70 7.36
C PHE A 190 -5.89 11.65 7.03
N ASP A 191 -6.95 11.61 7.83
CA ASP A 191 -8.11 12.49 7.75
C ASP A 191 -8.11 13.51 8.89
N TYR A 192 -8.70 14.67 8.65
CA TYR A 192 -8.84 15.73 9.64
C TYR A 192 -10.14 16.52 9.47
N GLU A 193 -10.64 17.08 10.57
CA GLU A 193 -11.76 18.00 10.60
C GLU A 193 -11.57 19.05 11.71
N PHE A 194 -11.82 20.31 11.36
CA PHE A 194 -11.75 21.47 12.24
C PHE A 194 -13.11 22.16 12.22
N TYR A 195 -13.56 22.58 13.39
CA TYR A 195 -14.79 23.32 13.56
C TYR A 195 -14.51 24.62 14.29
N ARG A 196 -14.86 25.73 13.63
CA ARG A 196 -14.88 27.11 14.15
C ARG A 196 -13.54 27.70 14.61
N PHE A 197 -12.43 27.21 14.09
CA PHE A 197 -11.10 27.76 14.40
C PHE A 197 -11.00 29.27 14.10
N ASP A 198 -10.57 30.04 15.11
CA ASP A 198 -10.48 31.48 15.05
C ASP A 198 -9.02 31.99 15.02
N GLY A 199 -8.84 33.31 15.18
CA GLY A 199 -7.53 33.94 15.10
C GLY A 199 -6.61 33.56 16.26
N GLY A 200 -5.88 32.46 16.14
CA GLY A 200 -5.03 31.93 17.21
C GLY A 200 -4.83 30.42 17.06
N ASP A 201 -5.87 29.77 16.54
CA ASP A 201 -5.92 28.33 16.30
C ASP A 201 -5.22 27.94 15.01
N LYS A 202 -4.38 26.91 15.09
CA LYS A 202 -3.50 26.51 14.01
C LYS A 202 -3.25 25.02 14.06
N ALA A 203 -3.25 24.36 12.90
CA ALA A 203 -2.78 22.99 12.81
C ALA A 203 -1.88 22.78 11.58
N TYR A 204 -0.87 21.95 11.77
CA TYR A 204 0.14 21.62 10.77
C TYR A 204 0.51 20.14 10.85
N TYR A 205 1.08 19.62 9.77
CA TYR A 205 1.82 18.37 9.80
C TYR A 205 3.25 18.53 9.28
N THR A 206 4.10 17.58 9.63
CA THR A 206 5.47 17.48 9.13
C THR A 206 5.81 16.02 8.92
N ILE A 207 6.27 15.70 7.71
CA ILE A 207 6.87 14.40 7.41
C ILE A 207 8.36 14.45 7.79
N ILE A 208 8.88 13.38 8.37
CA ILE A 208 10.30 13.25 8.72
C ILE A 208 10.85 12.06 7.95
N LEU A 209 11.78 12.31 7.03
CA LEU A 209 12.40 11.28 6.19
C LEU A 209 13.85 11.11 6.60
N ASP A 210 14.26 9.88 6.93
CA ASP A 210 15.64 9.58 7.31
C ASP A 210 16.17 10.46 8.46
N GLY A 211 15.28 10.79 9.40
CA GLY A 211 15.56 11.68 10.53
C GLY A 211 15.55 13.17 10.19
N ILE A 212 15.30 13.56 8.94
CA ILE A 212 15.25 14.94 8.47
C ILE A 212 13.79 15.40 8.32
N ALA A 213 13.41 16.39 9.12
CA ALA A 213 12.11 17.04 9.01
C ALA A 213 11.99 17.77 7.67
N GLN A 214 10.94 17.46 6.93
CA GLN A 214 10.54 18.17 5.72
C GLN A 214 9.90 19.52 6.09
N PRO A 215 9.66 20.42 5.12
CA PRO A 215 8.91 21.65 5.39
C PRO A 215 7.56 21.36 6.06
N GLU A 216 7.23 22.13 7.09
CA GLU A 216 5.93 22.03 7.76
C GLU A 216 4.82 22.47 6.80
N VAL A 217 3.73 21.70 6.76
CA VAL A 217 2.59 21.95 5.88
C VAL A 217 1.39 22.37 6.71
N THR A 218 0.78 23.47 6.32
CA THR A 218 -0.42 24.02 6.95
C THR A 218 -1.66 23.20 6.62
N LEU A 219 -2.37 22.77 7.66
CA LEU A 219 -3.73 22.24 7.54
C LEU A 219 -4.77 23.34 7.70
N ILE A 220 -4.58 24.21 8.71
CA ILE A 220 -5.46 25.35 8.95
C ILE A 220 -4.72 26.49 9.66
N GLU A 221 -5.05 27.71 9.25
CA GLU A 221 -4.79 28.96 9.98
C GLU A 221 -6.16 29.54 10.30
N GLY A 222 -6.59 29.43 11.56
CA GLY A 222 -7.91 29.84 11.99
C GLY A 222 -8.16 31.32 11.73
N SER A 223 -9.38 31.63 11.28
CA SER A 223 -9.84 33.00 11.08
C SER A 223 -11.36 33.05 10.96
N GLY A 224 -12.02 33.86 11.79
CA GLY A 224 -13.45 34.12 11.66
C GLY A 224 -14.34 32.87 11.81
N ASN A 225 -14.02 32.01 12.78
CA ASN A 225 -14.69 30.73 13.02
C ASN A 225 -14.66 29.78 11.81
N LEU A 226 -13.47 29.55 11.26
CA LEU A 226 -13.26 28.70 10.09
C LEU A 226 -13.47 27.22 10.43
N SER A 227 -14.32 26.55 9.65
CA SER A 227 -14.44 25.09 9.67
C SER A 227 -13.92 24.51 8.35
N LEU A 228 -13.16 23.42 8.44
CA LEU A 228 -12.53 22.77 7.31
C LEU A 228 -12.35 21.28 7.61
N SER A 229 -12.56 20.42 6.63
CA SER A 229 -12.19 19.01 6.69
C SER A 229 -11.47 18.59 5.42
N GLY A 230 -10.73 17.49 5.50
CA GLY A 230 -10.03 16.94 4.36
C GLY A 230 -9.20 15.71 4.69
N SER A 231 -8.49 15.23 3.67
CA SER A 231 -7.56 14.12 3.76
C SER A 231 -6.20 14.57 3.25
N VAL A 232 -5.14 14.06 3.86
CA VAL A 232 -3.76 14.20 3.39
C VAL A 232 -3.32 12.90 2.74
N LEU A 233 -2.60 13.01 1.63
CA LEU A 233 -1.92 11.90 0.95
C LEU A 233 -0.55 12.37 0.49
N GLU A 234 0.50 11.87 1.13
CA GLU A 234 1.89 12.23 0.88
C GLU A 234 2.67 11.04 0.34
N ILE A 235 3.28 11.22 -0.82
CA ILE A 235 4.10 10.19 -1.47
C ILE A 235 5.51 10.27 -0.90
N ILE A 236 5.96 9.18 -0.29
CA ILE A 236 7.33 8.98 0.16
C ILE A 236 8.14 8.41 -1.00
N PRO A 237 9.21 9.08 -1.45
CA PRO A 237 9.99 8.65 -2.61
C PRO A 237 10.62 7.25 -2.45
N PRO A 238 10.81 6.50 -3.56
CA PRO A 238 11.66 5.32 -3.57
C PRO A 238 13.06 5.60 -3.00
N GLY A 239 13.58 4.67 -2.20
CA GLY A 239 14.91 4.77 -1.60
C GLY A 239 15.00 5.47 -0.24
N THR A 240 13.89 6.01 0.29
CA THR A 240 13.81 6.43 1.70
C THR A 240 13.96 5.21 2.62
N ILE A 241 14.78 5.34 3.66
CA ILE A 241 15.06 4.24 4.61
C ILE A 241 14.08 4.27 5.78
N SER A 242 13.65 5.46 6.21
CA SER A 242 12.69 5.60 7.30
C SER A 242 11.80 6.82 7.14
N ALA A 243 10.57 6.70 7.63
CA ALA A 243 9.62 7.80 7.66
C ALA A 243 8.87 7.88 9.00
N SER A 244 8.54 9.09 9.43
CA SER A 244 7.58 9.34 10.50
C SER A 244 6.74 10.58 10.22
N LEU A 245 5.66 10.73 10.97
CA LEU A 245 4.71 11.84 10.87
C LEU A 245 4.64 12.58 12.19
N ARG A 246 4.53 13.90 12.12
CA ARG A 246 4.23 14.77 13.25
C ARG A 246 3.00 15.62 12.93
N ILE A 247 2.05 15.68 13.87
CA ILE A 247 0.95 16.63 13.86
C ILE A 247 1.19 17.65 14.98
N ARG A 248 1.00 18.93 14.69
CA ARG A 248 1.06 20.01 15.68
C ARG A 248 -0.23 20.79 15.62
N ILE A 249 -0.87 20.92 16.76
CA ILE A 249 -2.12 21.67 16.90
C ILE A 249 -2.01 22.63 18.07
N LYS A 250 -2.41 23.87 17.84
CA LYS A 250 -2.68 24.86 18.85
C LYS A 250 -4.14 25.24 18.68
N GLN A 251 -4.91 25.14 19.76
CA GLN A 251 -6.30 25.53 19.74
C GLN A 251 -6.68 26.04 21.13
N ASP A 252 -7.27 27.23 21.20
CA ASP A 252 -7.81 27.82 22.43
C ASP A 252 -9.28 28.23 22.22
N GLY A 253 -10.12 28.07 23.24
CA GLY A 253 -11.56 28.36 23.14
C GLY A 253 -12.44 27.10 23.18
N ALA A 254 -13.45 27.12 24.06
CA ALA A 254 -14.31 25.97 24.33
C ALA A 254 -15.33 25.66 23.22
N ASP A 255 -15.52 26.55 22.26
CA ASP A 255 -16.49 26.38 21.16
C ASP A 255 -15.85 25.80 19.88
N ASP A 256 -14.54 25.58 19.88
CA ASP A 256 -13.78 25.13 18.72
C ASP A 256 -13.27 23.70 18.93
N TYR A 257 -13.33 22.90 17.88
CA TYR A 257 -13.10 21.46 17.97
C TYR A 257 -12.24 20.99 16.79
N ALA A 258 -11.36 20.03 17.05
CA ALA A 258 -10.62 19.35 16.00
C ALA A 258 -10.65 17.83 16.18
N GLY A 259 -10.59 17.14 15.06
CA GLY A 259 -10.49 15.69 14.97
C GLY A 259 -9.40 15.29 13.97
N PHE A 260 -8.69 14.20 14.28
CA PHE A 260 -7.79 13.53 13.35
C PHE A 260 -7.99 12.02 13.40
N ASP A 261 -7.96 11.35 12.26
CA ASP A 261 -8.22 9.92 12.17
C ASP A 261 -7.56 9.26 10.94
N ASN A 262 -7.71 7.94 10.81
CA ASN A 262 -7.32 7.14 9.65
C ASN A 262 -5.85 7.32 9.21
N PHE A 263 -4.95 7.47 10.17
CA PHE A 263 -3.52 7.54 9.88
C PHE A 263 -3.03 6.21 9.31
N ALA A 264 -2.31 6.27 8.20
CA ALA A 264 -1.75 5.09 7.57
C ALA A 264 -0.37 5.38 6.97
N ILE A 265 0.47 4.36 6.95
CA ILE A 265 1.66 4.28 6.12
C ILE A 265 1.67 2.95 5.38
N VAL A 266 1.63 3.04 4.05
CA VAL A 266 1.39 1.91 3.14
C VAL A 266 2.46 1.89 2.06
N ALA A 267 3.04 0.74 1.76
CA ALA A 267 4.02 0.64 0.67
C ALA A 267 3.36 0.85 -0.71
N ASN A 268 4.10 1.48 -1.64
CA ASN A 268 3.63 1.77 -3.00
C ASN A 268 3.83 0.60 -3.98
#